data_AF-A0AAV8A6C2-F1
#
_entry.id   AF-A0AAV8A6C2-F1
#
_cell.length_a   1.000
_cell.length_b   1.000
_cell.length_c   1.000
_cell.angle_alpha   90.00
_cell.angle_beta   90.00
_cell.angle_gamma   90.00
#
_symmetry.space_group_name_H-M   'P 1'
#
loop_
_entity.id
_entity.type
_entity.pdbx_description
1 polymer ?
#
loop_
_entity_poly.entity_id
_entity_poly.type
_entity_poly.pdbx_seq_one_letter_code
_entity_poly.pdbx_strand_id
1 'polypeptide(L)'
;MDYSGKIGLIIGPVFSGKTSELIRIINRYSYASKKCLIIKFSEESETTKKTFKTHSGYPYQALATDDLSRVVEQVKGNQIIGIDDGQFFPQIADFAEDLANQGKVVYIAALDGTFERKPFDCITQLIPRCESVVKLSSVCKFCSEESSFSKRLTNDKQIKLLGGLDKYISVCRREYFKVCCERTENHKNNINNEKENKNKNKNKNKNQNKNQNQNNKNKNKNKINFENKKKSFQKEKNTAEYTYEGHIQLILGPMFGGKSSELIRRTRRYSFANKKCTVIKFARDIRYSVDKCCTHDKVMMDAVPCTGKLFEVEDKVKDHDVIGIDEGQFFEDVVEFSEHMANLGKIVIVASLDGTFERKPFGRVLELVSKAEKVIKLNAICMVTYKDAAFSKRISQEKEVQVIGGSDKYIAVSREGYFKN
;
A
#
# COMPACT_ATOMS: atom_id res chain seq x y z
N MET A 1 10.07 23.23 -22.43
CA MET A 1 10.05 21.82 -22.00
C MET A 1 9.16 21.04 -22.96
N ASP A 2 9.49 19.79 -23.28
CA ASP A 2 8.80 18.98 -24.30
C ASP A 2 7.52 18.30 -23.74
N TYR A 3 7.45 17.98 -22.45
CA TYR A 3 6.28 17.38 -21.75
C TYR A 3 5.63 16.14 -22.41
N SER A 4 6.20 15.61 -23.50
CA SER A 4 5.80 14.36 -24.16
C SER A 4 6.30 13.10 -23.45
N GLY A 5 7.12 13.27 -22.41
CA GLY A 5 7.66 12.19 -21.60
C GLY A 5 6.59 11.53 -20.73
N LYS A 6 6.98 10.42 -20.10
CA LYS A 6 6.10 9.63 -19.23
C LYS A 6 6.90 8.86 -18.19
N ILE A 7 6.25 8.53 -17.10
CA ILE A 7 6.76 7.73 -15.99
C ILE A 7 5.85 6.51 -15.82
N GLY A 8 6.42 5.33 -16.04
CA GLY A 8 5.80 4.06 -15.70
C GLY A 8 6.44 3.44 -14.46
N LEU A 9 5.62 2.98 -13.52
CA LEU A 9 6.07 2.34 -12.29
C LEU A 9 5.61 0.89 -12.23
N ILE A 10 6.57 -0.01 -12.02
CA ILE A 10 6.38 -1.45 -11.87
C ILE A 10 6.77 -1.81 -10.43
N ILE A 11 5.78 -2.23 -9.64
CA ILE A 11 5.94 -2.55 -8.23
C ILE A 11 5.51 -3.97 -7.91
N GLY A 12 5.79 -4.42 -6.69
CA GLY A 12 5.40 -5.74 -6.19
C GLY A 12 6.49 -6.39 -5.32
N PRO A 13 6.20 -7.56 -4.74
CA PRO A 13 7.08 -8.21 -3.79
C PRO A 13 8.36 -8.73 -4.47
N VAL A 14 9.33 -9.17 -3.68
CA VAL A 14 10.48 -9.93 -4.20
C VAL A 14 10.00 -11.10 -5.08
N PHE A 15 10.77 -11.41 -6.14
CA PHE A 15 10.48 -12.47 -7.11
C PHE A 15 9.19 -12.32 -7.95
N SER A 16 8.56 -11.13 -7.99
CA SER A 16 7.43 -10.86 -8.90
C SER A 16 7.83 -10.55 -10.35
N GLY A 17 9.12 -10.65 -10.69
CA GLY A 17 9.59 -10.42 -12.06
C GLY A 17 9.73 -8.95 -12.49
N LYS A 18 9.72 -7.98 -11.55
CA LYS A 18 9.80 -6.55 -11.86
C LYS A 18 10.96 -6.16 -12.78
N THR A 19 12.17 -6.60 -12.45
CA THR A 19 13.37 -6.34 -13.27
C THR A 19 13.23 -6.95 -14.67
N SER A 20 12.68 -8.15 -14.77
CA SER A 20 12.43 -8.81 -16.06
C SER A 20 11.41 -8.02 -16.90
N GLU A 21 10.34 -7.52 -16.28
CA GLU A 21 9.34 -6.69 -16.96
C GLU A 21 9.91 -5.34 -17.40
N LEU A 22 10.72 -4.70 -16.55
CA LEU A 22 11.44 -3.48 -16.91
C LEU A 22 12.32 -3.71 -18.15
N ILE A 23 13.16 -4.75 -18.13
CA ILE A 23 14.03 -5.09 -19.26
C ILE A 23 13.21 -5.39 -20.52
N ARG A 24 12.11 -6.13 -20.40
CA ARG A 24 11.21 -6.42 -21.52
C ARG A 24 10.68 -5.14 -22.16
N ILE A 25 10.24 -4.16 -21.35
CA ILE A 25 9.77 -2.86 -21.83
C ILE A 25 10.90 -2.08 -22.51
N ILE A 26 12.07 -1.98 -21.88
CA ILE A 26 13.22 -1.25 -22.44
C ILE A 26 13.70 -1.88 -23.76
N ASN A 27 13.74 -3.22 -23.84
CA ASN A 27 14.13 -3.92 -25.07
C ASN A 27 13.20 -3.62 -26.24
N ARG A 28 11.88 -3.47 -26.00
CA ARG A 28 10.93 -3.05 -27.06
C ARG A 28 11.28 -1.69 -27.66
N TYR A 29 11.74 -0.75 -26.84
CA TYR A 29 12.21 0.54 -27.33
C TYR A 29 13.55 0.44 -28.06
N SER A 30 14.46 -0.41 -27.58
CA SER A 30 15.73 -0.69 -28.25
C SER A 30 15.52 -1.26 -29.66
N TYR A 31 14.56 -2.19 -29.83
CA TYR A 31 14.18 -2.71 -31.16
C TYR A 31 13.62 -1.63 -32.09
N ALA A 32 13.01 -0.58 -31.54
CA ALA A 32 12.59 0.60 -32.28
C ALA A 32 13.73 1.65 -32.43
N SER A 33 14.99 1.23 -32.27
CA SER A 33 16.21 2.04 -32.40
C SER A 33 16.26 3.26 -31.48
N LYS A 34 15.53 3.25 -30.35
CA LYS A 34 15.61 4.33 -29.35
C LYS A 34 16.83 4.13 -28.46
N LYS A 35 17.51 5.23 -28.12
CA LYS A 35 18.64 5.20 -27.18
C LYS A 35 18.16 4.92 -25.75
N CYS A 36 18.58 3.78 -25.20
CA CYS A 36 18.12 3.27 -23.92
C CYS A 36 19.27 3.17 -22.90
N LEU A 37 18.97 3.53 -21.65
CA LEU A 37 19.85 3.35 -20.51
C LEU A 37 19.08 2.66 -19.38
N ILE A 38 19.67 1.63 -18.80
CA ILE A 38 19.19 1.04 -17.55
C ILE A 38 20.15 1.46 -16.44
N ILE A 39 19.62 1.93 -15.32
CA ILE A 39 20.32 2.26 -14.09
C ILE A 39 19.92 1.22 -13.05
N LYS A 40 20.90 0.76 -12.27
CA LYS A 40 20.66 -0.17 -11.17
C LYS A 40 21.30 0.35 -9.89
N PHE A 41 20.59 0.19 -8.77
CA PHE A 41 21.18 0.44 -7.46
C PHE A 41 22.40 -0.48 -7.21
N SER A 42 23.50 0.13 -6.81
CA SER A 42 24.73 -0.53 -6.37
C SER A 42 25.44 0.37 -5.37
N GLU A 43 25.97 -0.19 -4.27
CA GLU A 43 26.78 0.59 -3.32
C GLU A 43 28.12 1.03 -3.93
N GLU A 44 28.59 0.27 -4.93
CA GLU A 44 29.72 0.65 -5.76
C GLU A 44 29.21 1.34 -7.03
N SER A 45 29.43 2.66 -7.11
CA SER A 45 29.10 3.49 -8.28
C SER A 45 30.14 3.32 -9.39
N GLU A 46 29.67 3.32 -10.64
CA GLU A 46 30.52 3.13 -11.81
C GLU A 46 30.23 4.08 -12.95
N THR A 47 31.24 4.28 -13.80
CA THR A 47 31.16 5.14 -14.98
C THR A 47 30.74 4.38 -16.24
N THR A 48 30.91 3.05 -16.25
CA THR A 48 30.61 2.19 -17.39
C THR A 48 29.48 1.21 -17.06
N LYS A 49 28.87 0.64 -18.12
CA LYS A 49 27.81 -0.37 -17.94
C LYS A 49 28.43 -1.70 -17.52
N LYS A 50 27.81 -2.36 -16.54
CA LYS A 50 28.10 -3.73 -16.14
C LYS A 50 27.00 -4.69 -16.54
N THR A 51 27.39 -5.95 -16.66
CA THR A 51 26.46 -7.07 -16.83
C THR A 51 25.86 -7.46 -15.48
N PHE A 52 24.55 -7.35 -15.36
CA PHE A 52 23.76 -7.87 -14.25
C PHE A 52 22.95 -9.07 -14.71
N LYS A 53 22.42 -9.86 -13.75
CA LYS A 53 21.50 -10.96 -14.03
C LYS A 53 20.19 -10.73 -13.32
N THR A 54 19.10 -11.02 -14.01
CA THR A 54 17.77 -11.17 -13.39
C THR A 54 17.75 -12.41 -12.47
N HIS A 55 16.75 -12.54 -11.61
CA HIS A 55 16.56 -13.77 -10.82
C HIS A 55 16.37 -15.02 -11.69
N SER A 56 15.82 -14.86 -12.91
CA SER A 56 15.71 -15.91 -13.93
C SER A 56 17.03 -16.22 -14.66
N GLY A 57 18.14 -15.56 -14.30
CA GLY A 57 19.46 -15.80 -14.89
C GLY A 57 19.73 -15.03 -16.19
N TYR A 58 18.74 -14.36 -16.78
CA TYR A 58 18.94 -13.57 -18.00
C TYR A 58 19.85 -12.35 -17.75
N PRO A 59 20.93 -12.18 -18.54
CA PRO A 59 21.85 -11.06 -18.41
C PRO A 59 21.27 -9.77 -19.01
N TYR A 60 21.65 -8.62 -18.46
CA TYR A 60 21.36 -7.30 -19.01
C TYR A 60 22.45 -6.30 -18.65
N GLN A 61 22.60 -5.23 -19.44
CA GLN A 61 23.57 -4.18 -19.21
C GLN A 61 22.93 -3.01 -18.47
N ALA A 62 23.52 -2.57 -17.36
CA ALA A 62 23.07 -1.41 -16.62
C ALA A 62 24.24 -0.59 -16.05
N LEU A 63 23.98 0.70 -15.83
CA LEU A 63 24.88 1.59 -15.11
C LEU A 63 24.63 1.47 -13.61
N ALA A 64 25.67 1.14 -12.85
CA ALA A 64 25.59 0.89 -11.42
C ALA A 64 25.80 2.21 -10.64
N THR A 65 24.89 2.56 -9.74
CA THR A 65 25.07 3.73 -8.86
C THR A 65 24.23 3.65 -7.58
N ASP A 66 24.69 4.31 -6.54
CA ASP A 66 23.98 4.57 -5.27
C ASP A 66 23.24 5.91 -5.29
N ASP A 67 23.54 6.79 -6.26
CA ASP A 67 22.99 8.14 -6.33
C ASP A 67 22.72 8.57 -7.78
N LEU A 68 21.46 8.86 -8.09
CA LEU A 68 21.01 9.27 -9.42
C LEU A 68 21.63 10.61 -9.90
N SER A 69 22.14 11.44 -8.99
CA SER A 69 22.85 12.67 -9.36
C SER A 69 24.13 12.41 -10.16
N ARG A 70 24.77 11.25 -9.95
CA ARG A 70 26.03 10.87 -10.59
C ARG A 70 25.88 10.40 -12.03
N VAL A 71 24.65 10.15 -12.48
CA VAL A 71 24.35 9.58 -13.79
C VAL A 71 23.64 10.56 -14.73
N VAL A 72 23.52 11.83 -14.33
CA VAL A 72 22.80 12.87 -15.09
C VAL A 72 23.38 13.03 -16.50
N GLU A 73 24.70 13.05 -16.65
CA GLU A 73 25.35 13.20 -17.96
C GLU A 73 25.06 12.01 -18.89
N GLN A 74 25.13 10.79 -18.35
CA GLN A 74 24.83 9.56 -19.09
C GLN A 74 23.37 9.51 -19.52
N VAL A 75 22.46 10.08 -18.72
CA VAL A 75 21.03 10.14 -19.01
C VAL A 75 20.69 11.13 -20.12
N LYS A 76 21.42 12.25 -20.26
CA LYS A 76 21.14 13.29 -21.28
C LYS A 76 21.02 12.71 -22.69
N GLY A 77 21.95 11.83 -23.07
CA GLY A 77 22.03 11.21 -24.40
C GLY A 77 21.00 10.09 -24.67
N ASN A 78 20.18 9.72 -23.70
CA ASN A 78 19.23 8.61 -23.80
C ASN A 78 17.78 9.12 -23.80
N GLN A 79 16.92 8.47 -24.60
CA GLN A 79 15.50 8.82 -24.71
C GLN A 79 14.65 8.03 -23.72
N ILE A 80 15.07 6.79 -23.44
CA ILE A 80 14.34 5.85 -22.59
C ILE A 80 15.25 5.45 -21.43
N ILE A 81 14.77 5.65 -20.21
CA ILE A 81 15.52 5.38 -18.98
C ILE A 81 14.78 4.32 -18.18
N GLY A 82 15.43 3.20 -17.92
CA GLY A 82 14.99 2.19 -16.98
C GLY A 82 15.73 2.35 -15.65
N ILE A 83 15.03 2.28 -14.52
CA ILE A 83 15.64 2.33 -13.18
C ILE A 83 15.17 1.11 -12.41
N ASP A 84 16.09 0.19 -12.14
CA ASP A 84 15.87 -0.98 -11.30
C ASP A 84 16.19 -0.65 -9.84
N ASP A 85 15.49 -1.31 -8.91
CA ASP A 85 15.61 -1.07 -7.48
C ASP A 85 15.30 0.38 -7.05
N GLY A 86 14.29 0.99 -7.66
CA GLY A 86 13.89 2.38 -7.45
C GLY A 86 13.68 2.78 -5.98
N GLN A 87 13.31 1.84 -5.11
CA GLN A 87 13.10 2.07 -3.67
C GLN A 87 14.36 2.51 -2.92
N PHE A 88 15.56 2.29 -3.48
CA PHE A 88 16.82 2.66 -2.84
C PHE A 88 17.31 4.06 -3.22
N PHE A 89 16.58 4.78 -4.07
CA PHE A 89 16.89 6.16 -4.45
C PHE A 89 15.87 7.13 -3.84
N PRO A 90 16.21 7.84 -2.74
CA PRO A 90 15.31 8.82 -2.13
C PRO A 90 14.81 9.90 -3.10
N GLN A 91 15.66 10.32 -4.04
CA GLN A 91 15.42 11.36 -5.04
C GLN A 91 14.67 10.87 -6.30
N ILE A 92 14.22 9.62 -6.34
CA ILE A 92 13.61 9.01 -7.54
C ILE A 92 12.42 9.79 -8.09
N ALA A 93 11.58 10.36 -7.21
CA ALA A 93 10.37 11.07 -7.61
C ALA A 93 10.68 12.35 -8.39
N ASP A 94 11.62 13.16 -7.90
CA ASP A 94 12.03 14.40 -8.56
C ASP A 94 12.87 14.11 -9.80
N PHE A 95 13.80 13.16 -9.71
CA PHE A 95 14.61 12.74 -10.84
C PHE A 95 13.75 12.25 -12.01
N ALA A 96 12.77 11.37 -11.76
CA ALA A 96 11.89 10.86 -12.82
C ALA A 96 10.99 11.95 -13.41
N GLU A 97 10.50 12.86 -12.58
CA GLU A 97 9.67 14.01 -12.98
C GLU A 97 10.44 14.94 -13.91
N ASP A 98 11.68 15.30 -13.56
CA ASP A 98 12.52 16.18 -14.36
C ASP A 98 12.81 15.57 -15.73
N LEU A 99 13.14 14.28 -15.79
CA LEU A 99 13.40 13.59 -17.05
C LEU A 99 12.14 13.49 -17.92
N ALA A 100 10.98 13.19 -17.32
CA ALA A 100 9.72 13.12 -18.05
C ALA A 100 9.31 14.50 -18.61
N ASN A 101 9.55 15.57 -17.85
CA ASN A 101 9.28 16.94 -18.30
C ASN A 101 10.23 17.40 -19.43
N GLN A 102 11.41 16.78 -19.53
CA GLN A 102 12.33 16.91 -20.66
C GLN A 102 11.96 16.02 -21.87
N GLY A 103 10.81 15.34 -21.85
CA GLY A 103 10.36 14.49 -22.97
C GLY A 103 10.89 13.05 -22.93
N LYS A 104 11.59 12.64 -21.87
CA LYS A 104 12.10 11.27 -21.75
C LYS A 104 11.03 10.30 -21.25
N VAL A 105 11.16 9.05 -21.66
CA VAL A 105 10.33 7.96 -21.14
C VAL A 105 11.09 7.27 -20.01
N VAL A 106 10.52 7.26 -18.82
CA VAL A 106 11.12 6.68 -17.61
C VAL A 106 10.28 5.48 -17.17
N TYR A 107 10.92 4.33 -16.97
CA TYR A 107 10.30 3.16 -16.35
C TYR A 107 11.08 2.77 -15.10
N ILE A 108 10.37 2.59 -13.99
CA ILE A 108 10.98 2.33 -12.68
C ILE A 108 10.45 0.99 -12.16
N ALA A 109 11.34 0.08 -11.82
CA ALA A 109 11.02 -1.14 -11.10
C ALA A 109 11.40 -0.97 -9.62
N ALA A 110 10.46 -1.19 -8.71
CA ALA A 110 10.68 -0.99 -7.28
C ALA A 110 9.90 -1.98 -6.41
N LEU A 111 10.35 -2.21 -5.18
CA LEU A 111 9.50 -2.84 -4.16
C LEU A 111 8.37 -1.88 -3.77
N ASP A 112 7.18 -2.43 -3.55
CA ASP A 112 6.02 -1.69 -3.05
C ASP A 112 6.05 -1.47 -1.53
N GLY A 113 6.73 -2.33 -0.79
CA GLY A 113 6.92 -2.16 0.65
C GLY A 113 8.06 -3.00 1.23
N THR A 114 8.42 -2.69 2.47
CA THR A 114 9.43 -3.41 3.24
C THR A 114 8.94 -4.80 3.64
N PHE A 115 9.82 -5.58 4.28
CA PHE A 115 9.45 -6.89 4.87
C PHE A 115 8.40 -6.79 5.98
N GLU A 116 8.18 -5.59 6.53
CA GLU A 116 7.12 -5.29 7.51
C GLU A 116 5.84 -4.75 6.84
N ARG A 117 5.79 -4.75 5.50
CA ARG A 117 4.75 -4.11 4.67
C ARG A 117 4.62 -2.61 4.92
N LYS A 118 5.67 -1.94 5.41
CA LYS A 118 5.72 -0.48 5.45
C LYS A 118 6.00 0.06 4.05
N PRO A 119 5.35 1.15 3.62
CA PRO A 119 5.63 1.75 2.32
C PRO A 119 7.04 2.34 2.28
N PHE A 120 7.59 2.49 1.08
CA PHE A 120 8.76 3.31 0.84
C PHE A 120 8.32 4.73 0.47
N ASP A 121 8.74 5.73 1.25
CA ASP A 121 8.31 7.12 1.07
C ASP A 121 8.63 7.67 -0.32
N CYS A 122 9.78 7.31 -0.88
CA CYS A 122 10.15 7.74 -2.23
C CYS A 122 9.22 7.16 -3.31
N ILE A 123 8.67 5.97 -3.09
CA ILE A 123 7.73 5.32 -4.01
C ILE A 123 6.32 5.89 -3.84
N THR A 124 5.88 6.17 -2.61
CA THR A 124 4.56 6.81 -2.40
C THR A 124 4.54 8.22 -2.98
N GLN A 125 5.64 8.98 -2.88
CA GLN A 125 5.77 10.29 -3.52
C GLN A 125 5.81 10.24 -5.05
N LEU A 126 6.29 9.13 -5.62
CA LEU A 126 6.41 8.92 -7.06
C LEU A 126 5.06 8.59 -7.72
N ILE A 127 4.20 7.78 -7.07
CA ILE A 127 2.93 7.29 -7.64
C ILE A 127 2.03 8.39 -8.25
N PRO A 128 1.78 9.52 -7.55
CA PRO A 128 0.98 10.63 -8.09
C PRO A 128 1.55 11.25 -9.37
N ARG A 129 2.84 11.07 -9.63
CA ARG A 129 3.57 11.61 -10.78
C ARG A 129 3.62 10.62 -11.96
N CYS A 130 3.22 9.37 -11.76
CA CYS A 130 3.23 8.34 -12.79
C CYS A 130 2.00 8.37 -13.69
N GLU A 131 2.19 8.15 -14.99
CA GLU A 131 1.13 7.89 -15.96
C GLU A 131 0.56 6.47 -15.85
N SER A 132 1.37 5.53 -15.35
CA SER A 132 0.95 4.14 -15.16
C SER A 132 1.63 3.52 -13.95
N VAL A 133 0.86 2.78 -13.15
CA VAL A 133 1.36 1.99 -12.02
C VAL A 133 0.84 0.56 -12.16
N VAL A 134 1.74 -0.41 -12.15
CA VAL A 134 1.42 -1.84 -12.23
C VAL A 134 2.02 -2.54 -11.03
N LYS A 135 1.18 -3.25 -10.26
CA LYS A 135 1.64 -4.16 -9.20
C LYS A 135 1.66 -5.59 -9.72
N LEU A 136 2.84 -6.16 -9.85
CA LEU A 136 3.05 -7.56 -10.18
C LEU A 136 2.92 -8.43 -8.93
N SER A 137 2.34 -9.62 -9.09
CA SER A 137 2.34 -10.66 -8.08
C SER A 137 3.44 -11.69 -8.35
N SER A 138 3.69 -12.53 -7.35
CA SER A 138 4.56 -13.71 -7.48
C SER A 138 3.79 -14.95 -7.04
N VAL A 139 4.50 -16.06 -6.82
CA VAL A 139 3.94 -17.30 -6.29
C VAL A 139 4.33 -17.42 -4.82
N CYS A 140 3.35 -17.69 -3.96
CA CYS A 140 3.57 -17.89 -2.54
C CYS A 140 4.43 -19.13 -2.30
N LYS A 141 5.52 -18.94 -1.53
CA LYS A 141 6.45 -20.03 -1.21
C LYS A 141 5.82 -21.21 -0.47
N PHE A 142 4.73 -21.00 0.26
CA PHE A 142 4.14 -22.00 1.15
C PHE A 142 2.86 -22.65 0.60
N CYS A 143 1.98 -21.87 -0.05
CA CYS A 143 0.70 -22.40 -0.55
C CYS A 143 0.55 -22.39 -2.07
N SER A 144 1.57 -21.96 -2.83
CA SER A 144 1.58 -21.91 -4.29
C SER A 144 0.51 -21.03 -4.95
N GLU A 145 -0.26 -20.28 -4.16
CA GLU A 145 -1.20 -19.26 -4.63
C GLU A 145 -0.49 -17.94 -4.95
N GLU A 146 -1.24 -16.99 -5.54
CA GLU A 146 -0.76 -15.64 -5.80
C GLU A 146 -0.21 -14.96 -4.51
N SER A 147 0.98 -14.37 -4.59
CA SER A 147 1.61 -13.62 -3.49
C SER A 147 1.80 -12.15 -3.81
N SER A 148 1.61 -11.32 -2.78
CA SER A 148 1.67 -9.86 -2.89
C SER A 148 2.62 -9.22 -1.89
N PHE A 149 3.28 -10.00 -1.02
CA PHE A 149 4.09 -9.49 0.08
C PHE A 149 5.48 -10.13 0.14
N SER A 150 6.47 -9.30 0.43
CA SER A 150 7.83 -9.74 0.74
C SER A 150 7.94 -10.04 2.23
N LYS A 151 8.55 -11.17 2.59
CA LYS A 151 8.84 -11.52 3.99
C LYS A 151 10.30 -11.87 4.13
N ARG A 152 10.91 -11.40 5.21
CA ARG A 152 12.32 -11.67 5.53
C ARG A 152 12.44 -12.95 6.35
N LEU A 153 13.43 -13.76 6.04
CA LEU A 153 13.75 -15.01 6.77
C LEU A 153 14.73 -14.79 7.93
N THR A 154 15.55 -13.75 7.86
CA THR A 154 16.57 -13.45 8.87
C THR A 154 16.01 -12.62 10.03
N ASN A 155 16.70 -12.65 11.17
CA ASN A 155 16.39 -11.80 12.34
C ASN A 155 16.90 -10.36 12.20
N ASP A 156 17.53 -10.02 11.07
CA ASP A 156 18.02 -8.68 10.80
C ASP A 156 16.84 -7.71 10.62
N LYS A 157 16.92 -6.55 11.27
CA LYS A 157 15.90 -5.50 11.25
C LYS A 157 16.23 -4.34 10.30
N GLN A 158 17.41 -4.32 9.68
CA GLN A 158 17.80 -3.24 8.75
C GLN A 158 16.85 -3.19 7.55
N ILE A 159 16.23 -2.05 7.26
CA ILE A 159 15.28 -1.94 6.13
C ILE A 159 15.98 -2.26 4.80
N LYS A 160 17.18 -1.71 4.60
CA LYS A 160 18.03 -1.94 3.43
C LYS A 160 18.93 -3.14 3.70
N LEU A 161 18.50 -4.31 3.24
CA LEU A 161 19.33 -5.50 3.22
C LEU A 161 19.23 -6.10 1.82
N LEU A 162 20.31 -5.99 1.05
CA LEU A 162 20.41 -6.61 -0.27
C LEU A 162 20.55 -8.13 -0.10
N GLY A 163 19.77 -8.91 -0.85
CA GLY A 163 19.78 -10.37 -0.78
C GLY A 163 18.73 -11.00 -1.68
N GLY A 164 18.95 -12.26 -2.02
CA GLY A 164 18.06 -13.05 -2.88
C GLY A 164 17.15 -13.95 -2.06
N LEU A 165 16.96 -15.17 -2.55
CA LEU A 165 16.11 -16.20 -1.94
C LEU A 165 16.60 -16.66 -0.56
N ASP A 166 17.85 -16.37 -0.23
CA ASP A 166 18.48 -16.66 1.05
C ASP A 166 17.97 -15.75 2.18
N LYS A 167 17.54 -14.51 1.86
CA LYS A 167 17.10 -13.52 2.85
C LYS A 167 15.61 -13.20 2.80
N TYR A 168 15.00 -13.32 1.63
CA TYR A 168 13.59 -12.98 1.42
C TYR A 168 12.82 -14.06 0.69
N ILE A 169 11.52 -14.10 0.95
CA ILE A 169 10.54 -14.95 0.27
C ILE A 169 9.31 -14.12 -0.10
N SER A 170 8.56 -14.58 -1.11
CA SER A 170 7.25 -14.02 -1.45
C SER A 170 6.12 -14.84 -0.83
N VAL A 171 5.16 -14.18 -0.20
CA VAL A 171 4.06 -14.82 0.53
C VAL A 171 2.72 -14.13 0.30
N CYS A 172 1.62 -14.90 0.37
CA CYS A 172 0.27 -14.36 0.42
C CYS A 172 -0.06 -13.82 1.83
N ARG A 173 -1.21 -13.15 2.01
CA ARG A 173 -1.63 -12.58 3.30
C ARG A 173 -1.62 -13.60 4.42
N ARG A 174 -2.30 -14.73 4.20
CA ARG A 174 -2.45 -15.79 5.18
C ARG A 174 -1.09 -16.27 5.71
N GLU A 175 -0.17 -16.57 4.80
CA GLU A 175 1.17 -17.06 5.16
C GLU A 175 2.10 -15.96 5.69
N TYR A 176 1.82 -14.68 5.36
CA TYR A 176 2.48 -13.56 6.01
C TYR A 176 2.17 -13.54 7.51
N PHE A 177 0.90 -13.65 7.90
CA PHE A 177 0.46 -13.55 9.30
C PHE A 177 0.55 -14.86 10.11
N LYS A 178 0.43 -16.05 9.50
CA LYS A 178 0.56 -17.34 10.22
C LYS A 178 1.84 -17.48 11.04
N VAL A 179 2.99 -17.16 10.44
CA VAL A 179 4.30 -17.25 11.14
C VAL A 179 4.43 -16.21 12.26
N CYS A 180 3.67 -15.11 12.22
CA CYS A 180 3.63 -14.15 13.34
C CYS A 180 2.86 -14.70 14.55
N CYS A 181 1.81 -15.49 14.32
CA CYS A 181 1.03 -16.11 15.38
C CYS A 181 1.83 -17.18 16.14
N GLU A 182 2.59 -18.03 15.46
CA GLU A 182 3.46 -19.04 16.08
C GLU A 182 4.52 -18.43 17.03
N ARG A 183 5.07 -17.25 16.68
CA ARG A 183 6.00 -16.53 17.57
C ARG A 183 5.33 -16.04 18.85
N THR A 184 4.03 -15.69 18.81
CA THR A 184 3.28 -15.27 20.00
C THR A 184 2.86 -16.43 20.89
N GLU A 185 2.58 -17.60 20.32
CA GLU A 185 2.28 -18.82 21.09
C GLU A 185 3.52 -19.35 21.82
N ASN A 186 4.68 -19.36 21.16
CA ASN A 186 5.94 -19.72 21.81
C ASN A 186 6.31 -18.74 22.93
N HIS A 187 5.98 -17.45 22.81
CA HIS A 187 6.20 -16.50 23.89
C HIS A 187 5.24 -16.70 25.08
N LYS A 188 3.97 -17.05 24.82
CA LYS A 188 2.99 -17.40 25.87
C LYS A 188 3.36 -18.72 26.57
N ASN A 189 3.81 -19.71 25.82
CA ASN A 189 4.27 -20.99 26.36
C ASN A 189 5.55 -20.83 27.20
N ASN A 190 6.49 -19.97 26.78
CA ASN A 190 7.67 -19.64 27.59
C ASN A 190 7.31 -18.88 28.88
N ILE A 191 6.35 -17.95 28.84
CA ILE A 191 5.88 -17.24 30.04
C ILE A 191 5.12 -18.18 31.00
N ASN A 192 4.36 -19.14 30.48
CA ASN A 192 3.66 -20.14 31.29
C ASN A 192 4.64 -21.14 31.92
N ASN A 193 5.66 -21.59 31.17
CA ASN A 193 6.73 -22.44 31.69
C ASN A 193 7.58 -21.72 32.75
N GLU A 194 7.85 -20.42 32.60
CA GLU A 194 8.52 -19.61 33.64
C GLU A 194 7.67 -19.42 34.89
N LYS A 195 6.34 -19.31 34.76
CA LYS A 195 5.42 -19.20 35.89
C LYS A 195 5.25 -20.54 36.63
N GLU A 196 5.23 -21.66 35.92
CA GLU A 196 5.22 -22.99 36.53
C GLU A 196 6.54 -23.30 37.27
N ASN A 197 7.69 -22.91 36.71
CA ASN A 197 8.98 -23.05 37.39
C ASN A 197 9.12 -22.11 38.60
N LYS A 198 8.56 -20.89 38.55
CA LYS A 198 8.48 -19.99 39.73
C LYS A 198 7.53 -20.49 40.82
N ASN A 199 6.47 -21.22 40.47
CA ASN A 199 5.56 -21.83 41.45
C ASN A 199 6.14 -23.13 42.07
N LYS A 200 6.91 -23.92 41.32
CA LYS A 200 7.64 -25.08 41.89
C LYS A 200 8.74 -24.65 42.86
N ASN A 201 9.40 -23.52 42.64
CA ASN A 201 10.41 -22.98 43.57
C ASN A 201 9.82 -22.24 44.79
N LYS A 202 8.55 -21.82 44.77
CA LYS A 202 7.87 -21.21 45.94
C LYS A 202 7.34 -22.23 46.95
N ASN A 203 7.23 -23.51 46.58
CA ASN A 203 6.77 -24.58 47.47
C ASN A 203 7.91 -25.32 48.21
N LYS A 204 9.19 -24.92 48.03
CA LYS A 204 10.31 -25.45 48.83
C LYS A 204 10.80 -24.56 49.97
N ASN A 205 10.35 -23.30 50.08
CA ASN A 205 10.77 -22.36 51.13
C ASN A 205 9.57 -21.76 51.89
N LYS A 206 8.71 -22.60 52.47
CA LYS A 206 7.74 -22.21 53.50
C LYS A 206 7.77 -23.20 54.66
N ASN A 207 8.94 -23.31 55.28
CA ASN A 207 9.06 -23.71 56.68
C ASN A 207 10.18 -22.88 57.28
N GLN A 208 9.84 -21.66 57.70
CA GLN A 208 10.38 -21.03 58.91
C GLN A 208 9.72 -19.67 59.14
N ASN A 209 9.28 -19.49 60.38
CA ASN A 209 8.98 -18.26 61.09
C ASN A 209 7.60 -17.62 60.90
N LYS A 210 6.71 -18.10 61.80
CA LYS A 210 5.53 -17.44 62.35
C LYS A 210 5.89 -16.15 63.09
N ASN A 211 4.88 -15.28 63.15
CA ASN A 211 4.62 -14.20 64.12
C ASN A 211 5.47 -12.93 64.03
N GLN A 212 4.85 -11.82 63.58
CA GLN A 212 4.40 -10.77 64.50
C GLN A 212 3.53 -9.71 63.78
N ASN A 213 2.39 -9.40 64.43
CA ASN A 213 1.59 -8.17 64.48
C ASN A 213 1.05 -7.56 63.15
N GLN A 214 -0.23 -7.71 62.82
CA GLN A 214 -1.39 -7.02 63.45
C GLN A 214 -1.15 -5.55 63.79
N ASN A 215 -1.33 -4.66 62.80
CA ASN A 215 -2.42 -3.67 62.75
C ASN A 215 -2.10 -2.57 61.74
N ASN A 216 -2.69 -2.68 60.55
CA ASN A 216 -3.14 -1.53 59.78
C ASN A 216 -4.35 -1.97 58.93
N LYS A 217 -5.42 -2.37 59.64
CA LYS A 217 -6.77 -2.46 59.09
C LYS A 217 -7.28 -1.02 58.93
N ASN A 218 -7.24 -0.50 57.69
CA ASN A 218 -8.28 0.37 57.09
C ASN A 218 -7.82 1.12 55.81
N LYS A 219 -7.03 0.47 54.93
CA LYS A 219 -6.83 0.96 53.55
C LYS A 219 -6.98 -0.10 52.45
N ASN A 220 -7.43 -1.33 52.77
CA ASN A 220 -7.44 -2.45 51.82
C ASN A 220 -8.79 -3.16 51.60
N LYS A 221 -9.92 -2.54 51.97
CA LYS A 221 -11.26 -3.07 51.60
C LYS A 221 -11.87 -2.45 50.33
N ASN A 222 -11.37 -1.30 49.85
CA ASN A 222 -11.83 -0.70 48.58
C ASN A 222 -10.95 -1.00 47.36
N LYS A 223 -9.78 -1.64 47.52
CA LYS A 223 -8.95 -2.11 46.39
C LYS A 223 -9.38 -3.48 45.85
N ILE A 224 -9.85 -4.37 46.72
CA ILE A 224 -10.24 -5.75 46.34
C ILE A 224 -11.57 -5.76 45.55
N ASN A 225 -12.49 -4.83 45.82
CA ASN A 225 -13.74 -4.70 45.05
C ASN A 225 -13.60 -3.92 43.73
N PHE A 226 -12.50 -3.18 43.51
CA PHE A 226 -12.19 -2.58 42.21
C PHE A 226 -11.45 -3.54 41.28
N GLU A 227 -10.63 -4.45 41.82
CA GLU A 227 -9.94 -5.48 41.03
C GLU A 227 -10.88 -6.63 40.63
N ASN A 228 -11.85 -7.00 41.47
CA ASN A 228 -12.83 -8.02 41.12
C ASN A 228 -13.92 -7.52 40.15
N LYS A 229 -14.26 -6.22 40.15
CA LYS A 229 -15.09 -5.61 39.08
C LYS A 229 -14.32 -5.41 37.77
N LYS A 230 -13.00 -5.18 37.80
CA LYS A 230 -12.17 -5.17 36.57
C LYS A 230 -12.00 -6.56 35.95
N LYS A 231 -12.02 -7.63 36.76
CA LYS A 231 -12.00 -9.02 36.27
C LYS A 231 -13.34 -9.51 35.71
N SER A 232 -14.46 -8.92 36.12
CA SER A 232 -15.77 -9.20 35.51
C SER A 232 -16.12 -8.28 34.32
N PHE A 233 -15.41 -7.16 34.14
CA PHE A 233 -15.55 -6.26 32.96
C PHE A 233 -14.55 -6.54 31.82
N GLN A 234 -13.83 -7.66 31.86
CA GLN A 234 -12.89 -8.08 30.81
C GLN A 234 -13.22 -9.44 30.17
N LYS A 235 -14.45 -9.94 30.34
CA LYS A 235 -14.85 -11.26 29.81
C LYS A 235 -15.90 -11.26 28.71
N GLU A 236 -16.28 -10.10 28.19
CA GLU A 236 -17.19 -9.99 27.04
C GLU A 236 -16.69 -8.95 26.03
N LYS A 237 -15.48 -9.16 25.50
CA LYS A 237 -15.20 -8.71 24.13
C LYS A 237 -15.24 -9.96 23.28
N ASN A 238 -16.26 -10.08 22.44
CA ASN A 238 -16.20 -10.88 21.22
C ASN A 238 -15.01 -10.35 20.41
N THR A 239 -13.81 -10.86 20.66
CA THR A 239 -12.66 -10.64 19.79
C THR A 239 -12.91 -11.51 18.57
N ALA A 240 -13.49 -10.92 17.53
CA ALA A 240 -13.65 -11.61 16.25
C ALA A 240 -12.31 -12.21 15.83
N GLU A 241 -12.32 -13.51 15.51
CA GLU A 241 -11.11 -14.25 15.19
C GLU A 241 -10.62 -13.89 13.78
N TYR A 242 -9.34 -13.54 13.64
CA TYR A 242 -8.76 -13.24 12.33
C TYR A 242 -8.55 -14.51 11.52
N THR A 243 -9.14 -14.55 10.33
CA THR A 243 -9.01 -15.68 9.38
C THR A 243 -7.88 -15.43 8.37
N TYR A 244 -7.56 -14.15 8.08
CA TYR A 244 -6.59 -13.72 7.06
C TYR A 244 -6.87 -14.24 5.64
N GLU A 245 -8.12 -14.61 5.36
CA GLU A 245 -8.58 -15.09 4.05
C GLU A 245 -9.09 -13.96 3.15
N GLY A 246 -9.17 -12.75 3.69
CA GLY A 246 -9.59 -11.56 2.96
C GLY A 246 -8.47 -10.93 2.15
N HIS A 247 -8.81 -9.89 1.39
CA HIS A 247 -7.84 -9.13 0.60
C HIS A 247 -8.31 -7.69 0.38
N ILE A 248 -7.34 -6.83 0.11
CA ILE A 248 -7.52 -5.42 -0.22
C ILE A 248 -7.25 -5.24 -1.72
N GLN A 249 -8.18 -4.57 -2.40
CA GLN A 249 -8.03 -4.13 -3.78
C GLN A 249 -8.06 -2.60 -3.80
N LEU A 250 -7.00 -1.99 -4.31
CA LEU A 250 -6.86 -0.56 -4.41
C LEU A 250 -7.07 -0.09 -5.85
N ILE A 251 -7.99 0.87 -6.03
CA ILE A 251 -8.31 1.52 -7.30
C ILE A 251 -7.91 2.99 -7.17
N LEU A 252 -6.80 3.34 -7.81
CA LEU A 252 -6.25 4.68 -7.87
C LEU A 252 -6.58 5.36 -9.20
N GLY A 253 -6.40 6.68 -9.27
CA GLY A 253 -6.49 7.44 -10.51
C GLY A 253 -6.99 8.87 -10.29
N PRO A 254 -6.95 9.72 -11.32
CA PRO A 254 -7.39 11.10 -11.21
C PRO A 254 -8.91 11.18 -11.04
N MET A 255 -9.40 12.39 -10.78
CA MET A 255 -10.82 12.69 -10.94
C MET A 255 -11.28 12.31 -12.36
N PHE A 256 -12.53 11.88 -12.50
CA PHE A 256 -13.13 11.43 -13.77
C PHE A 256 -12.52 10.15 -14.38
N GLY A 257 -11.56 9.49 -13.71
CA GLY A 257 -10.97 8.21 -14.16
C GLY A 257 -11.86 6.98 -13.93
N GLY A 258 -13.14 7.13 -13.62
CA GLY A 258 -14.07 6.00 -13.44
C GLY A 258 -13.86 5.14 -12.19
N LYS A 259 -13.18 5.68 -11.14
CA LYS A 259 -12.87 4.93 -9.91
C LYS A 259 -14.11 4.36 -9.21
N SER A 260 -15.12 5.19 -8.95
CA SER A 260 -16.38 4.77 -8.33
C SER A 260 -17.15 3.80 -9.22
N SER A 261 -17.06 3.95 -10.55
CA SER A 261 -17.63 2.98 -11.51
C SER A 261 -16.95 1.62 -11.42
N GLU A 262 -15.62 1.57 -11.35
CA GLU A 262 -14.88 0.33 -11.19
C GLU A 262 -15.13 -0.32 -9.82
N LEU A 263 -15.24 0.48 -8.76
CA LEU A 263 -15.64 0.02 -7.43
C LEU A 263 -17.01 -0.66 -7.48
N ILE A 264 -18.04 0.03 -7.97
CA ILE A 264 -19.40 -0.50 -8.07
C ILE A 264 -19.44 -1.75 -8.96
N ARG A 265 -18.73 -1.74 -10.10
CA ARG A 265 -18.65 -2.90 -11.00
C ARG A 265 -18.09 -4.13 -10.29
N ARG A 266 -17.00 -3.99 -9.53
CA ARG A 266 -16.42 -5.11 -8.76
C ARG A 266 -17.33 -5.57 -7.64
N THR A 267 -17.91 -4.64 -6.88
CA THR A 267 -18.84 -4.97 -5.80
C THR A 267 -20.06 -5.72 -6.33
N ARG A 268 -20.65 -5.29 -7.46
CA ARG A 268 -21.77 -6.00 -8.12
C ARG A 268 -21.40 -7.40 -8.59
N ARG A 269 -20.19 -7.59 -9.13
CA ARG A 269 -19.71 -8.94 -9.49
C ARG A 269 -19.72 -9.91 -8.32
N TYR A 270 -19.37 -9.44 -7.12
CA TYR A 270 -19.45 -10.27 -5.91
C TYR A 270 -20.89 -10.50 -5.46
N SER A 271 -21.78 -9.52 -5.62
CA SER A 271 -23.20 -9.70 -5.34
C SER A 271 -23.84 -10.79 -6.21
N PHE A 272 -23.47 -10.89 -7.49
CA PHE A 272 -23.89 -12.00 -8.37
C PHE A 272 -23.35 -13.38 -7.91
N ALA A 273 -22.25 -13.39 -7.15
CA ALA A 273 -21.73 -14.59 -6.50
C ALA A 273 -22.34 -14.82 -5.09
N ASN A 274 -23.51 -14.23 -4.82
CA ASN A 274 -24.25 -14.32 -3.56
C ASN A 274 -23.47 -13.83 -2.32
N LYS A 275 -22.50 -12.92 -2.51
CA LYS A 275 -21.80 -12.25 -1.39
C LYS A 275 -22.60 -11.05 -0.91
N LYS A 276 -22.69 -10.88 0.41
CA LYS A 276 -23.25 -9.65 1.01
C LYS A 276 -22.29 -8.50 0.77
N CYS A 277 -22.76 -7.46 0.09
CA CYS A 277 -21.92 -6.35 -0.34
C CYS A 277 -22.44 -5.02 0.21
N THR A 278 -21.54 -4.15 0.64
CA THR A 278 -21.86 -2.77 1.04
C THR A 278 -20.81 -1.81 0.51
N VAL A 279 -21.17 -0.53 0.38
CA VAL A 279 -20.26 0.55 0.01
C VAL A 279 -20.34 1.64 1.07
N ILE A 280 -19.18 2.09 1.56
CA ILE A 280 -19.05 3.26 2.41
C ILE A 280 -18.70 4.45 1.54
N LYS A 281 -19.37 5.58 1.76
CA LYS A 281 -19.12 6.84 1.06
C LYS A 281 -18.76 7.93 2.05
N PHE A 282 -17.92 8.87 1.61
CA PHE A 282 -17.63 10.07 2.39
C PHE A 282 -18.86 10.98 2.42
N ALA A 283 -19.45 11.19 3.59
CA ALA A 283 -20.75 11.85 3.71
C ALA A 283 -20.73 13.33 3.28
N ARG A 284 -19.59 14.00 3.37
CA ARG A 284 -19.44 15.40 2.91
C ARG A 284 -19.33 15.50 1.39
N ASP A 285 -19.12 14.38 0.70
CA ASP A 285 -19.22 14.33 -0.75
C ASP A 285 -20.68 14.18 -1.20
N ILE A 286 -21.35 15.32 -1.33
CA ILE A 286 -22.75 15.42 -1.77
C ILE A 286 -22.89 15.66 -3.28
N ARG A 287 -21.82 15.51 -4.07
CA ARG A 287 -21.81 15.87 -5.51
C ARG A 287 -22.88 15.14 -6.33
N TYR A 288 -23.30 13.94 -5.91
CA TYR A 288 -24.25 13.12 -6.67
C TYR A 288 -25.48 12.64 -5.87
N SER A 289 -25.35 12.37 -4.57
CA SER A 289 -26.46 11.93 -3.69
C SER A 289 -26.00 11.94 -2.23
N VAL A 290 -26.93 12.00 -1.26
CA VAL A 290 -26.62 11.86 0.18
C VAL A 290 -26.54 10.39 0.61
N ASP A 291 -27.37 9.51 0.04
CA ASP A 291 -27.51 8.11 0.53
C ASP A 291 -27.04 7.04 -0.46
N LYS A 292 -26.69 7.42 -1.70
CA LYS A 292 -26.23 6.48 -2.73
C LYS A 292 -24.80 6.77 -3.17
N CYS A 293 -24.05 5.72 -3.48
CA CYS A 293 -22.85 5.85 -4.30
C CYS A 293 -23.34 5.84 -5.76
N CYS A 294 -23.10 6.95 -6.46
CA CYS A 294 -23.60 7.17 -7.81
C CYS A 294 -22.39 7.31 -8.74
N THR A 295 -22.38 6.51 -9.80
CA THR A 295 -21.41 6.74 -10.88
C THR A 295 -21.87 7.91 -11.75
N HIS A 296 -20.93 8.48 -12.52
CA HIS A 296 -21.26 9.43 -13.58
C HIS A 296 -22.28 8.84 -14.59
N ASP A 297 -22.29 7.51 -14.75
CA ASP A 297 -23.21 6.77 -15.63
C ASP A 297 -24.56 6.42 -14.96
N LYS A 298 -24.90 7.09 -13.83
CA LYS A 298 -26.15 6.92 -13.06
C LYS A 298 -26.40 5.51 -12.52
N VAL A 299 -25.35 4.69 -12.44
CA VAL A 299 -25.41 3.38 -11.80
C VAL A 299 -25.34 3.59 -10.28
N MET A 300 -26.42 3.26 -9.58
CA MET A 300 -26.53 3.46 -8.14
C MET A 300 -26.35 2.17 -7.34
N MET A 301 -25.68 2.28 -6.19
CA MET A 301 -25.64 1.27 -5.14
C MET A 301 -25.92 1.97 -3.80
N ASP A 302 -26.73 1.36 -2.95
CA ASP A 302 -26.99 1.89 -1.61
C ASP A 302 -25.67 1.94 -0.83
N ALA A 303 -25.44 3.04 -0.13
CA ALA A 303 -24.17 3.30 0.53
C ALA A 303 -24.37 3.75 1.98
N VAL A 304 -23.43 3.35 2.84
CA VAL A 304 -23.36 3.80 4.23
C VAL A 304 -22.60 5.12 4.26
N PRO A 305 -23.23 6.25 4.60
CA PRO A 305 -22.53 7.51 4.75
C PRO A 305 -21.64 7.48 6.00
N CYS A 306 -20.40 7.96 5.86
CA CYS A 306 -19.44 8.10 6.95
C CYS A 306 -18.86 9.52 6.96
N THR A 307 -18.99 10.23 8.08
CA THR A 307 -18.54 11.63 8.24
C THR A 307 -17.14 11.77 8.84
N GLY A 308 -16.73 10.79 9.64
CA GLY A 308 -15.48 10.79 10.40
C GLY A 308 -14.63 9.59 10.04
N LYS A 309 -14.40 8.73 11.03
CA LYS A 309 -13.56 7.52 10.91
C LYS A 309 -14.37 6.34 10.39
N LEU A 310 -13.77 5.52 9.51
CA LEU A 310 -14.40 4.29 9.00
C LEU A 310 -14.76 3.31 10.13
N PHE A 311 -13.98 3.28 11.21
CA PHE A 311 -14.32 2.49 12.40
C PHE A 311 -15.65 2.89 13.07
N GLU A 312 -16.17 4.11 12.86
CA GLU A 312 -17.47 4.54 13.40
C GLU A 312 -18.65 3.81 12.74
N VAL A 313 -18.45 3.26 11.54
CA VAL A 313 -19.48 2.52 10.80
C VAL A 313 -19.21 1.01 10.75
N GLU A 314 -18.21 0.51 11.48
CA GLU A 314 -17.82 -0.91 11.48
C GLU A 314 -19.01 -1.83 11.80
N ASP A 315 -19.79 -1.50 12.84
CA ASP A 315 -20.95 -2.30 13.25
C ASP A 315 -22.02 -2.44 12.16
N LYS A 316 -22.10 -1.47 11.23
CA LYS A 316 -23.04 -1.50 10.10
C LYS A 316 -22.53 -2.35 8.94
N VAL A 317 -21.23 -2.56 8.84
CA VAL A 317 -20.59 -3.20 7.67
C VAL A 317 -19.97 -4.56 7.97
N LYS A 318 -19.70 -4.89 9.24
CA LYS A 318 -19.01 -6.13 9.65
C LYS A 318 -19.68 -7.43 9.20
N ASP A 319 -21.00 -7.43 9.01
CA ASP A 319 -21.76 -8.61 8.57
C ASP A 319 -21.77 -8.80 7.03
N HIS A 320 -21.10 -7.91 6.29
CA HIS A 320 -20.94 -8.03 4.84
C HIS A 320 -19.65 -8.79 4.50
N ASP A 321 -19.63 -9.47 3.36
CA ASP A 321 -18.45 -10.16 2.84
C ASP A 321 -17.52 -9.21 2.08
N VAL A 322 -18.11 -8.22 1.40
CA VAL A 322 -17.42 -7.25 0.55
C VAL A 322 -17.76 -5.84 1.02
N ILE A 323 -16.72 -5.05 1.27
CA ILE A 323 -16.82 -3.66 1.73
C ILE A 323 -16.09 -2.78 0.71
N GLY A 324 -16.87 -2.02 -0.06
CA GLY A 324 -16.37 -0.94 -0.89
C GLY A 324 -16.16 0.33 -0.07
N ILE A 325 -15.08 1.07 -0.32
CA ILE A 325 -14.80 2.37 0.27
C ILE A 325 -14.58 3.34 -0.89
N ASP A 326 -15.50 4.27 -1.07
CA ASP A 326 -15.38 5.32 -2.08
C ASP A 326 -14.72 6.57 -1.48
N GLU A 327 -13.96 7.28 -2.30
CA GLU A 327 -13.18 8.46 -1.90
C GLU A 327 -12.26 8.23 -0.68
N GLY A 328 -11.55 7.10 -0.70
CA GLY A 328 -10.69 6.60 0.38
C GLY A 328 -9.67 7.62 0.91
N GLN A 329 -9.23 8.58 0.09
CA GLN A 329 -8.26 9.61 0.50
C GLN A 329 -8.76 10.53 1.62
N PHE A 330 -10.07 10.62 1.87
CA PHE A 330 -10.63 11.47 2.91
C PHE A 330 -10.69 10.81 4.29
N PHE A 331 -10.42 9.51 4.39
CA PHE A 331 -10.47 8.78 5.66
C PHE A 331 -9.07 8.59 6.24
N GLU A 332 -8.80 9.17 7.42
CA GLU A 332 -7.49 9.09 8.09
C GLU A 332 -7.13 7.67 8.57
N ASP A 333 -8.16 6.85 8.83
CA ASP A 333 -8.06 5.47 9.32
C ASP A 333 -8.25 4.43 8.20
N VAL A 334 -8.21 4.83 6.93
CA VAL A 334 -8.41 3.94 5.77
C VAL A 334 -7.45 2.76 5.76
N VAL A 335 -6.22 2.98 6.25
CA VAL A 335 -5.17 1.96 6.28
C VAL A 335 -5.49 0.90 7.33
N GLU A 336 -5.73 1.35 8.56
CA GLU A 336 -6.01 0.50 9.72
C GLU A 336 -7.33 -0.24 9.55
N PHE A 337 -8.38 0.44 9.09
CA PHE A 337 -9.69 -0.16 8.84
C PHE A 337 -9.61 -1.23 7.74
N SER A 338 -8.98 -0.92 6.60
CA SER A 338 -8.88 -1.89 5.49
C SER A 338 -8.04 -3.12 5.87
N GLU A 339 -6.95 -2.93 6.63
CA GLU A 339 -6.14 -4.04 7.12
C GLU A 339 -6.91 -4.89 8.14
N HIS A 340 -7.63 -4.26 9.06
CA HIS A 340 -8.46 -4.94 10.05
C HIS A 340 -9.54 -5.80 9.38
N MET A 341 -10.34 -5.22 8.48
CA MET A 341 -11.43 -5.94 7.81
C MET A 341 -10.91 -7.06 6.90
N ALA A 342 -9.80 -6.84 6.18
CA ALA A 342 -9.19 -7.91 5.38
C ALA A 342 -8.66 -9.06 6.24
N ASN A 343 -8.13 -8.76 7.43
CA ASN A 343 -7.67 -9.79 8.37
C ASN A 343 -8.85 -10.57 8.99
N LEU A 344 -10.04 -9.97 9.08
CA LEU A 344 -11.31 -10.65 9.42
C LEU A 344 -11.89 -11.50 8.26
N GLY A 345 -11.19 -11.62 7.14
CA GLY A 345 -11.65 -12.44 6.00
C GLY A 345 -12.47 -11.66 4.97
N LYS A 346 -12.59 -10.34 5.10
CA LYS A 346 -13.41 -9.52 4.19
C LYS A 346 -12.67 -9.14 2.92
N ILE A 347 -13.42 -8.91 1.85
CA ILE A 347 -12.92 -8.29 0.62
C ILE A 347 -13.10 -6.78 0.75
N VAL A 348 -12.00 -6.05 0.86
CA VAL A 348 -12.02 -4.59 0.96
C VAL A 348 -11.61 -4.00 -0.39
N ILE A 349 -12.46 -3.18 -0.99
CA ILE A 349 -12.17 -2.50 -2.26
C ILE A 349 -12.15 -1.01 -2.01
N VAL A 350 -11.00 -0.37 -2.16
CA VAL A 350 -10.82 1.07 -1.90
C VAL A 350 -10.64 1.81 -3.22
N ALA A 351 -11.54 2.74 -3.52
CA ALA A 351 -11.42 3.68 -4.62
C ALA A 351 -10.97 5.03 -4.09
N SER A 352 -9.92 5.60 -4.69
CA SER A 352 -9.31 6.81 -4.15
C SER A 352 -8.52 7.58 -5.19
N LEU A 353 -8.42 8.90 -4.99
CA LEU A 353 -7.34 9.67 -5.61
C LEU A 353 -5.99 9.17 -5.08
N ASP A 354 -4.99 9.11 -5.95
CA ASP A 354 -3.60 8.87 -5.55
C ASP A 354 -2.87 10.17 -5.23
N GLY A 355 -3.15 11.23 -5.98
CA GLY A 355 -2.55 12.55 -5.82
C GLY A 355 -3.55 13.68 -5.66
N THR A 356 -3.11 14.75 -5.01
CA THR A 356 -3.78 16.07 -5.02
C THR A 356 -3.64 16.72 -6.40
N PHE A 357 -4.27 17.89 -6.58
CA PHE A 357 -4.10 18.68 -7.81
C PHE A 357 -2.65 19.15 -8.02
N GLU A 358 -1.80 19.14 -6.98
CA GLU A 358 -0.37 19.45 -7.07
C GLU A 358 0.49 18.20 -7.37
N ARG A 359 -0.14 17.03 -7.59
CA ARG A 359 0.53 15.73 -7.74
C ARG A 359 1.39 15.34 -6.52
N LYS A 360 0.93 15.72 -5.32
CA LYS A 360 1.45 15.22 -4.03
C LYS A 360 0.56 14.08 -3.52
N PRO A 361 1.07 13.13 -2.73
CA PRO A 361 0.24 12.09 -2.10
C PRO A 361 -1.00 12.66 -1.40
N PHE A 362 -2.17 12.06 -1.63
CA PHE A 362 -3.42 12.48 -0.98
C PHE A 362 -3.74 11.61 0.23
N GLY A 363 -3.64 12.19 1.43
CA GLY A 363 -3.99 11.51 2.67
C GLY A 363 -3.06 10.31 2.91
N ARG A 364 -3.60 9.25 3.52
CA ARG A 364 -2.84 8.03 3.88
C ARG A 364 -3.07 6.85 2.93
N VAL A 365 -3.86 7.04 1.88
CA VAL A 365 -4.31 5.94 1.02
C VAL A 365 -3.18 5.22 0.29
N LEU A 366 -2.08 5.91 -0.03
CA LEU A 366 -0.92 5.29 -0.70
C LEU A 366 -0.16 4.32 0.20
N GLU A 367 -0.34 4.37 1.53
CA GLU A 367 0.18 3.36 2.45
C GLU A 367 -0.47 1.98 2.21
N LEU A 368 -1.67 1.92 1.58
CA LEU A 368 -2.30 0.67 1.20
C LEU A 368 -1.56 -0.05 0.07
N VAL A 369 -0.72 0.63 -0.72
CA VAL A 369 -0.03 0.02 -1.86
C VAL A 369 0.84 -1.17 -1.43
N SER A 370 1.52 -1.07 -0.28
CA SER A 370 2.33 -2.15 0.31
C SER A 370 1.50 -3.21 1.05
N LYS A 371 0.23 -2.91 1.36
CA LYS A 371 -0.67 -3.76 2.16
C LYS A 371 -1.75 -4.45 1.32
N ALA A 372 -1.94 -4.02 0.07
CA ALA A 372 -2.98 -4.51 -0.81
C ALA A 372 -2.52 -5.66 -1.70
N GLU A 373 -3.41 -6.60 -1.97
CA GLU A 373 -3.16 -7.71 -2.88
C GLU A 373 -3.17 -7.25 -4.33
N LYS A 374 -4.05 -6.29 -4.65
CA LYS A 374 -4.21 -5.74 -6.01
C LYS A 374 -4.18 -4.23 -5.97
N VAL A 375 -3.45 -3.63 -6.90
CA VAL A 375 -3.40 -2.17 -7.10
C VAL A 375 -3.56 -1.91 -8.59
N ILE A 376 -4.50 -1.05 -8.94
CA ILE A 376 -4.64 -0.52 -10.30
C ILE A 376 -4.67 1.00 -10.26
N LYS A 377 -4.09 1.67 -11.26
CA LYS A 377 -4.25 3.10 -11.50
C LYS A 377 -5.00 3.29 -12.82
N LEU A 378 -6.19 3.88 -12.73
CA LEU A 378 -7.03 4.21 -13.88
C LEU A 378 -6.60 5.54 -14.49
N ASN A 379 -6.85 5.68 -15.79
CA ASN A 379 -6.70 6.94 -16.52
C ASN A 379 -8.09 7.45 -16.93
N ALA A 380 -8.21 8.78 -17.02
CA ALA A 380 -9.34 9.46 -17.65
C ALA A 380 -8.96 9.90 -19.08
N ILE A 381 -9.82 10.68 -19.72
CA ILE A 381 -9.50 11.40 -20.96
C ILE A 381 -9.06 12.82 -20.62
N CYS A 382 -7.95 13.26 -21.21
CA CYS A 382 -7.43 14.60 -21.03
C CYS A 382 -8.30 15.64 -21.71
N MET A 383 -8.77 16.64 -20.96
CA MET A 383 -9.59 17.73 -21.48
C MET A 383 -8.81 18.78 -22.31
N VAL A 384 -7.49 18.63 -22.42
CA VAL A 384 -6.61 19.53 -23.19
C VAL A 384 -6.07 18.82 -24.43
N THR A 385 -5.58 17.59 -24.27
CA THR A 385 -4.88 16.86 -25.34
C THR A 385 -5.66 15.68 -25.90
N TYR A 386 -6.81 15.31 -25.32
CA TYR A 386 -7.64 14.15 -25.70
C TYR A 386 -6.93 12.79 -25.66
N LYS A 387 -5.78 12.71 -24.97
CA LYS A 387 -5.01 11.49 -24.67
C LYS A 387 -5.36 10.99 -23.27
N ASP A 388 -4.80 9.86 -22.85
CA ASP A 388 -4.88 9.39 -21.47
C ASP A 388 -4.46 10.49 -20.46
N ALA A 389 -5.31 10.68 -19.46
CA ALA A 389 -5.09 11.60 -18.35
C ALA A 389 -4.84 10.82 -17.06
N ALA A 390 -3.69 11.04 -16.46
CA ALA A 390 -3.31 10.42 -15.19
C ALA A 390 -3.39 11.40 -14.01
N PHE A 391 -3.68 12.68 -14.26
CA PHE A 391 -3.61 13.75 -13.26
C PHE A 391 -4.90 14.56 -13.20
N SER A 392 -5.18 15.12 -12.02
CA SER A 392 -6.25 16.10 -11.83
C SER A 392 -5.61 17.50 -11.80
N LYS A 393 -6.10 18.43 -12.62
CA LYS A 393 -5.71 19.85 -12.58
C LYS A 393 -6.88 20.65 -12.03
N ARG A 394 -6.61 21.51 -11.04
CA ARG A 394 -7.60 22.46 -10.53
C ARG A 394 -7.68 23.66 -11.49
N ILE A 395 -8.90 24.10 -11.77
CA ILE A 395 -9.21 25.28 -12.60
C ILE A 395 -9.85 26.42 -11.80
N SER A 396 -10.23 26.16 -10.56
CA SER A 396 -10.81 27.15 -9.65
C SER A 396 -9.73 27.87 -8.82
N GLN A 397 -10.06 29.02 -8.22
CA GLN A 397 -9.10 29.91 -7.56
C GLN A 397 -8.83 29.59 -6.08
N GLU A 398 -9.54 28.64 -5.48
CA GLU A 398 -9.36 28.27 -4.08
C GLU A 398 -7.97 27.67 -3.82
N LYS A 399 -7.36 28.04 -2.70
CA LYS A 399 -6.01 27.61 -2.30
C LYS A 399 -5.98 26.35 -1.44
N GLU A 400 -7.10 25.95 -0.85
CA GLU A 400 -7.17 24.80 0.04
C GLU A 400 -6.91 23.48 -0.70
N VAL A 401 -6.16 22.54 -0.12
CA VAL A 401 -5.90 21.25 -0.81
C VAL A 401 -7.19 20.44 -0.97
N GLN A 402 -8.06 20.44 0.04
CA GLN A 402 -9.31 19.69 0.07
C GLN A 402 -10.48 20.58 -0.32
N VAL A 403 -10.73 20.73 -1.62
CA VAL A 403 -11.94 21.39 -2.11
C VAL A 403 -12.80 20.35 -2.82
N ILE A 404 -13.96 20.04 -2.26
CA ILE A 404 -14.93 19.15 -2.90
C ILE A 404 -15.55 19.90 -4.09
N GLY A 405 -15.46 19.30 -5.27
CA GLY A 405 -15.93 19.89 -6.52
C GLY A 405 -15.99 18.85 -7.64
N GLY A 406 -16.70 19.19 -8.71
CA GLY A 406 -16.82 18.38 -9.91
C GLY A 406 -16.04 19.03 -11.06
N SER A 407 -16.64 19.00 -12.26
CA SER A 407 -16.09 19.59 -13.48
C SER A 407 -16.00 21.12 -13.44
N ASP A 408 -16.68 21.76 -12.48
CA ASP A 408 -16.61 23.19 -12.21
C ASP A 408 -15.27 23.62 -11.60
N LYS A 409 -14.57 22.71 -10.89
CA LYS A 409 -13.31 23.02 -10.20
C LYS A 409 -12.11 22.23 -10.68
N TYR A 410 -12.34 21.09 -11.32
CA TYR A 410 -11.26 20.19 -11.72
C TYR A 410 -11.48 19.63 -13.12
N ILE A 411 -10.37 19.39 -13.81
CA ILE A 411 -10.33 18.66 -15.08
C ILE A 411 -9.28 17.54 -14.99
N ALA A 412 -9.50 16.45 -15.73
CA ALA A 412 -8.47 15.43 -15.91
C ALA A 412 -7.52 15.83 -17.04
N VAL A 413 -6.22 15.66 -16.80
CA VAL A 413 -5.18 16.05 -17.76
C VAL A 413 -4.06 15.01 -17.89
N SER A 414 -3.48 14.96 -19.10
CA SER A 414 -2.19 14.33 -19.38
C SER A 414 -1.06 15.20 -18.79
N ARG A 415 0.20 14.71 -18.79
CA ARG A 415 1.36 15.52 -18.37
C ARG A 415 1.44 16.82 -19.15
N GLU A 416 1.34 16.70 -20.47
CA GLU A 416 1.32 17.82 -21.39
C GLU A 416 0.19 18.81 -21.05
N GLY A 417 -1.03 18.32 -20.82
CA GLY A 417 -2.17 19.17 -20.42
C GLY A 417 -2.03 19.79 -19.02
N TYR A 418 -1.28 19.16 -18.12
CA TYR A 418 -1.02 19.67 -16.77
C TYR A 418 -0.13 20.92 -16.82
N PHE A 419 0.95 20.87 -17.62
CA PHE A 419 1.93 21.94 -17.73
C PHE A 419 1.65 22.96 -18.83
N LYS A 420 0.75 22.65 -19.77
CA LYS A 420 0.18 23.66 -20.66
C LYS A 420 -0.70 24.60 -19.84
N ASN A 421 -0.53 25.90 -20.06
CA ASN A 421 -1.30 26.96 -19.42
C ASN A 421 -2.79 26.80 -19.72
#